data_AF-A0A1B7WE04-F1
#
_entry.id   AF-A0A1B7WE04-F1
#
_cell.length_a   1.000
_cell.length_b   1.000
_cell.length_c   1.000
_cell.angle_alpha   90.00
_cell.angle_beta   90.00
_cell.angle_gamma   90.00
#
_symmetry.space_group_name_H-M   'P 1'
#
loop_
_entity.id
_entity.type
_entity.pdbx_description
1 polymer ?
#
loop_
_entity_poly.entity_id
_entity_poly.type
_entity_poly.pdbx_seq_one_letter_code
_entity_poly.pdbx_strand_id
1 'polypeptide(L)'
;MQIYRLLLNLQDPLYFATRELGRLYITEQYLHNYALTYALGLAKSSYYDAEHIPHYERDLEPLNHQGIYITPARPLGSAYVTHTYKWANLNYHVKMEQISKNIPTYGRIRELAPESQFEFFLIAQKDIKLPKWIRLGKWMSKAEIT
;
A
#
# COMPACT_ATOMS: atom_id res chain seq x y z
N MET A 1 17.57 22.74 -4.94
CA MET A 1 16.79 21.83 -4.08
C MET A 1 15.35 22.28 -4.15
N GLN A 2 14.46 21.40 -4.61
CA GLN A 2 13.03 21.64 -4.76
C GLN A 2 12.27 20.79 -3.75
N ILE A 3 11.20 21.35 -3.19
CA ILE A 3 10.31 20.66 -2.26
C ILE A 3 8.90 20.75 -2.83
N TYR A 4 8.34 19.60 -3.19
CA TYR A 4 6.98 19.47 -3.69
C TYR A 4 6.09 19.06 -2.53
N ARG A 5 5.03 19.83 -2.29
CA ARG A 5 3.94 19.45 -1.39
C ARG A 5 2.90 18.72 -2.22
N LEU A 6 2.63 17.46 -1.86
CA LEU A 6 1.76 16.56 -2.61
C LEU A 6 0.59 16.13 -1.74
N LEU A 7 -0.59 16.11 -2.35
CA LEU A 7 -1.81 15.61 -1.76
C LEU A 7 -2.18 14.28 -2.42
N LEU A 8 -2.44 13.27 -1.61
CA LEU A 8 -2.89 11.95 -2.05
C LEU A 8 -4.36 11.79 -1.68
N ASN A 9 -5.20 11.50 -2.67
CA ASN A 9 -6.63 11.22 -2.48
C ASN A 9 -6.96 9.79 -2.91
N LEU A 10 -7.46 8.98 -1.97
CA LEU A 10 -7.84 7.59 -2.26
C LEU A 10 -9.12 7.54 -3.09
N GLN A 11 -9.11 6.72 -4.14
CA GLN A 11 -10.29 6.46 -4.98
C GLN A 11 -10.93 5.09 -4.70
N ASP A 12 -10.24 4.25 -3.94
CA ASP A 12 -10.60 2.86 -3.69
C ASP A 12 -10.15 2.51 -2.25
N PRO A 13 -10.78 1.54 -1.56
CA PRO A 13 -10.33 1.11 -0.24
C PRO A 13 -8.86 0.69 -0.28
N LEU A 14 -8.08 1.19 0.67
CA LEU A 14 -6.66 0.93 0.73
C LEU A 14 -6.33 -0.03 1.88
N TYR A 15 -5.73 -1.16 1.50
CA TYR A 15 -5.29 -2.19 2.43
C TYR A 15 -3.76 -2.28 2.58
N PHE A 16 -3.33 -2.11 3.83
CA PHE A 16 -2.09 -2.65 4.39
C PHE A 16 -2.39 -3.44 5.67
N ALA A 17 -1.64 -4.51 5.89
CA ALA A 17 -1.66 -5.24 7.15
C ALA A 17 -0.72 -4.56 8.15
N THR A 18 -1.08 -3.37 8.62
CA THR A 18 -0.27 -2.64 9.61
C THR A 18 -0.35 -3.31 10.97
N ARG A 19 -1.54 -3.81 11.33
CA ARG A 19 -1.77 -4.57 12.57
C ARG A 19 -2.65 -5.77 12.28
N GLU A 20 -2.30 -6.89 12.92
CA GLU A 20 -3.06 -8.13 12.86
C GLU A 20 -3.47 -8.53 14.28
N LEU A 21 -4.79 -8.61 14.52
CA LEU A 21 -5.40 -8.89 15.82
C LEU A 21 -6.31 -10.12 15.67
N GLY A 22 -5.72 -11.31 15.81
CA GLY A 22 -6.42 -12.57 15.57
C GLY A 22 -6.90 -12.68 14.12
N ARG A 23 -8.20 -12.48 13.89
CA ARG A 23 -8.83 -12.51 12.55
C ARG A 23 -9.22 -11.12 12.02
N LEU A 24 -8.78 -10.07 12.71
CA LEU A 24 -8.99 -8.69 12.31
C LEU A 24 -7.68 -8.12 11.78
N TYR A 25 -7.70 -7.70 10.51
CA TYR A 25 -6.57 -7.06 9.84
C TYR A 25 -6.85 -5.57 9.69
N ILE A 26 -5.91 -4.72 10.08
CA ILE A 26 -6.12 -3.28 10.15
C ILE A 26 -5.04 -2.55 9.38
N THR A 27 -5.47 -1.61 8.54
CA THR A 27 -4.64 -0.55 7.97
C THR A 27 -4.69 0.66 8.88
N GLU A 28 -3.54 1.18 9.30
CA GLU A 28 -3.47 2.41 10.10
C GLU A 28 -3.34 3.66 9.20
N GLN A 29 -3.48 4.85 9.77
CA GLN A 29 -3.62 6.13 9.03
C GLN A 29 -2.31 6.69 8.46
N TYR A 30 -1.21 5.93 8.47
CA TYR A 30 0.08 6.43 8.00
C TYR A 30 0.56 5.60 6.81
N LEU A 31 0.89 6.30 5.72
CA LEU A 31 1.49 5.67 4.54
C LEU A 31 2.99 5.83 4.61
N HIS A 32 3.69 4.69 4.63
CA HIS A 32 5.13 4.66 4.73
C HIS A 32 5.79 5.24 3.46
N ASN A 33 6.94 5.90 3.61
CA ASN A 33 7.64 6.51 2.48
C ASN A 33 7.97 5.48 1.39
N TYR A 34 8.44 4.28 1.74
CA TYR A 34 8.73 3.22 0.79
C TYR A 34 7.52 2.87 -0.09
N ALA A 35 6.34 2.72 0.50
CA ALA A 35 5.12 2.44 -0.27
C ALA A 35 4.83 3.54 -1.29
N LEU A 36 5.01 4.81 -0.91
CA LEU A 36 4.86 5.96 -1.82
C LEU A 36 5.93 5.97 -2.90
N THR A 37 7.18 5.66 -2.56
CA THR A 37 8.31 5.59 -3.49
C THR A 37 8.07 4.56 -4.61
N TYR A 38 7.62 3.36 -4.24
CA TYR A 38 7.24 2.35 -5.23
C TYR A 38 5.99 2.75 -6.02
N ALA A 39 4.96 3.30 -5.36
CA ALA A 39 3.72 3.71 -6.02
C ALA A 39 3.92 4.84 -7.05
N LEU A 40 4.86 5.75 -6.78
CA LEU A 40 5.26 6.83 -7.68
C LEU A 40 6.15 6.36 -8.85
N GLY A 41 6.58 5.09 -8.84
CA GLY A 41 7.46 4.53 -9.87
C GLY A 41 8.91 4.99 -9.76
N LEU A 42 9.30 5.54 -8.61
CA LEU A 42 10.67 6.02 -8.36
C LEU A 42 11.63 4.88 -7.97
N ALA A 43 11.09 3.83 -7.34
CA ALA A 43 11.77 2.57 -7.13
C ALA A 43 11.05 1.46 -7.90
N LYS A 44 11.80 0.42 -8.27
CA LYS A 44 11.27 -0.75 -8.98
C LYS A 44 11.65 -2.01 -8.21
N SER A 45 10.66 -2.86 -7.98
CA SER A 45 10.87 -4.21 -7.45
C SER A 45 10.40 -5.24 -8.47
N SER A 46 10.95 -6.45 -8.41
CA SER A 46 10.41 -7.60 -9.14
C SER A 46 9.02 -7.93 -8.60
N TYR A 47 8.10 -8.34 -9.48
CA TYR A 47 6.76 -8.79 -9.08
C TYR A 47 6.82 -10.10 -8.28
N TYR A 48 7.73 -10.99 -8.68
CA TYR A 48 7.96 -12.26 -8.02
C TYR A 48 9.38 -12.29 -7.46
N ASP A 49 9.47 -12.63 -6.19
CA ASP A 49 10.71 -12.91 -5.49
C ASP A 49 10.62 -14.33 -4.92
N ALA A 50 11.57 -15.18 -5.30
CA ALA A 50 11.55 -16.59 -4.89
C ALA A 50 11.92 -16.79 -3.42
N GLU A 51 12.68 -15.86 -2.85
CA GLU A 51 13.15 -15.90 -1.47
C GLU A 51 12.20 -15.16 -0.53
N HIS A 52 11.28 -14.35 -1.07
CA HIS A 52 10.35 -13.51 -0.34
C HIS A 52 11.07 -12.49 0.57
N ILE A 53 12.23 -12.00 0.14
CA ILE A 53 13.08 -11.06 0.91
C ILE A 53 12.93 -9.64 0.32
N PRO A 54 12.71 -8.61 1.16
CA PRO A 54 12.69 -7.24 0.67
C PRO A 54 14.10 -6.73 0.32
N HIS A 55 14.26 -6.17 -0.88
CA HIS A 55 15.52 -5.63 -1.39
C HIS A 55 15.59 -4.08 -1.37
N TYR A 56 15.14 -3.47 -0.26
CA TYR A 56 15.01 -2.01 -0.16
C TYR A 56 16.30 -1.24 -0.44
N GLU A 57 17.44 -1.72 0.07
CA GLU A 57 18.72 -1.04 -0.12
C GLU A 57 19.05 -0.92 -1.61
N ARG A 58 18.96 -2.03 -2.34
CA ARG A 58 19.23 -2.08 -3.79
C ARG A 58 18.22 -1.26 -4.59
N ASP A 59 16.94 -1.32 -4.24
CA ASP A 59 15.89 -0.64 -4.99
C ASP A 59 15.91 0.88 -4.79
N LEU A 60 16.33 1.34 -3.60
CA LEU A 60 16.35 2.76 -3.22
C LEU A 60 17.70 3.43 -3.47
N GLU A 61 18.79 2.68 -3.64
CA GLU A 61 20.12 3.24 -3.94
C GLU A 61 20.11 4.21 -5.14
N PRO A 62 19.50 3.87 -6.30
CA PRO A 62 19.47 4.77 -7.45
C PRO A 62 18.74 6.07 -7.16
N LEU A 63 17.70 6.01 -6.31
CA LEU A 63 16.92 7.16 -5.88
C LEU A 63 17.74 8.08 -4.97
N ASN A 64 18.47 7.49 -4.03
CA ASN A 64 19.34 8.20 -3.10
C ASN A 64 20.47 8.93 -3.85
N HIS A 65 21.08 8.30 -4.86
CA HIS A 65 22.09 8.92 -5.72
C HIS A 65 21.56 10.12 -6.53
N GLN A 66 20.27 10.11 -6.86
CA GLN A 66 19.60 11.25 -7.50
C GLN A 66 19.24 12.38 -6.52
N GLY A 67 19.47 12.18 -5.22
CA GLY A 67 19.12 13.13 -4.18
C GLY A 67 17.61 13.34 -4.05
N ILE A 68 16.85 12.26 -4.21
CA ILE A 68 15.39 12.27 -4.10
C ILE A 68 14.98 11.59 -2.80
N TYR A 69 14.10 12.22 -2.04
CA TYR A 69 13.56 11.67 -0.81
C TYR A 69 12.07 11.95 -0.71
N ILE A 70 11.30 10.94 -0.26
CA ILE A 70 9.88 11.06 0.02
C ILE A 70 9.66 10.94 1.52
N THR A 71 8.89 11.87 2.08
CA THR A 71 8.45 11.77 3.48
C THR A 71 7.29 10.77 3.61
N PRO A 72 7.10 10.13 4.77
CA PRO A 72 5.84 9.44 5.05
C PRO A 72 4.64 10.37 4.87
N ALA A 73 3.51 9.83 4.42
CA ALA A 73 2.29 10.62 4.29
C ALA A 73 1.53 10.67 5.61
N ARG A 74 1.23 11.90 6.04
CA ARG A 74 0.38 12.17 7.20
C ARG A 74 -1.09 12.22 6.76
N PRO A 75 -2.02 11.70 7.56
CA PRO A 75 -3.45 11.84 7.26
C PRO A 75 -3.87 13.30 7.45
N LEU A 76 -4.65 13.84 6.51
CA LEU A 76 -5.38 15.11 6.66
C LEU A 76 -6.82 14.86 7.09
N GLY A 77 -7.43 13.82 6.53
CA GLY A 77 -8.74 13.32 6.89
C GLY A 77 -8.85 11.88 6.40
N SER A 78 -9.19 10.96 7.29
CA SER A 78 -9.29 9.54 6.95
C SER A 78 -10.55 8.93 7.52
N ALA A 79 -11.25 8.17 6.70
CA ALA A 79 -12.34 7.31 7.13
C ALA A 79 -11.91 5.85 6.99
N TYR A 80 -12.70 4.95 7.59
CA TYR A 80 -12.47 3.52 7.50
C TYR A 80 -13.68 2.80 6.97
N VAL A 81 -13.44 1.78 6.16
CA VAL A 81 -14.43 0.79 5.77
C VAL A 81 -14.04 -0.55 6.36
N THR A 82 -15.02 -1.32 6.83
CA THR A 82 -14.77 -2.66 7.37
C THR A 82 -15.49 -3.69 6.54
N HIS A 83 -14.73 -4.61 5.96
CA HIS A 83 -15.24 -5.74 5.20
C HIS A 83 -15.12 -7.02 6.02
N THR A 84 -16.14 -7.86 5.98
CA THR A 84 -16.06 -9.23 6.47
C THR A 84 -15.83 -10.12 5.26
N TYR A 85 -14.77 -10.92 5.29
CA TYR A 85 -14.48 -11.87 4.23
C TYR A 85 -14.58 -13.29 4.76
N LYS A 86 -15.01 -14.18 3.87
CA LYS A 86 -14.99 -15.61 4.08
C LYS A 86 -14.40 -16.24 2.83
N TRP A 87 -13.34 -17.01 3.01
CA TRP A 87 -12.84 -17.85 1.96
C TRP A 87 -13.81 -19.01 1.76
N ALA A 88 -14.49 -19.01 0.62
CA ALA A 88 -15.44 -20.03 0.25
C ALA A 88 -14.83 -20.92 -0.82
N ASN A 89 -15.09 -22.23 -0.71
CA ASN A 89 -14.83 -23.15 -1.81
C ASN A 89 -15.88 -22.92 -2.91
N LEU A 90 -15.44 -22.68 -4.15
CA LEU A 90 -16.32 -22.45 -5.30
C LEU A 90 -16.80 -23.76 -5.95
N ASN A 91 -16.32 -24.92 -5.50
CA ASN A 91 -16.73 -26.21 -6.07
C ASN A 91 -18.19 -26.54 -5.70
N TYR A 92 -18.95 -27.02 -6.69
CA TYR A 92 -20.35 -27.43 -6.50
C TYR A 92 -20.54 -28.61 -5.54
N HIS A 93 -19.53 -29.47 -5.42
CA HIS A 93 -19.53 -30.59 -4.48
C HIS A 93 -18.41 -30.38 -3.45
N VAL A 94 -18.79 -29.88 -2.28
CA VAL A 94 -17.85 -29.66 -1.17
C VAL A 94 -17.80 -30.91 -0.32
N LYS A 95 -16.67 -31.62 -0.37
CA LYS A 95 -16.35 -32.62 0.66
C LYS A 95 -15.77 -31.90 1.87
N MET A 96 -16.27 -32.25 3.06
CA MET A 96 -15.78 -31.70 4.33
C MET A 96 -14.41 -32.32 4.64
N GLU A 97 -13.37 -31.84 3.97
CA GLU A 97 -11.98 -32.21 4.24
C GLU A 97 -11.37 -31.22 5.22
N GLN A 98 -10.67 -31.74 6.22
CA GLN A 98 -9.95 -30.90 7.17
C GLN A 98 -8.74 -30.29 6.46
N ILE A 99 -8.79 -28.96 6.26
CA ILE A 99 -7.72 -28.21 5.63
C ILE A 99 -6.49 -28.28 6.54
N SER A 100 -5.41 -28.93 6.08
CA SER A 100 -4.16 -29.09 6.83
C SER A 100 -3.23 -27.86 6.73
N LYS A 101 -3.58 -26.88 5.90
CA LYS A 101 -2.81 -25.65 5.68
C LYS A 101 -3.38 -24.48 6.49
N ASN A 102 -2.50 -23.68 7.10
CA ASN A 102 -2.86 -22.47 7.83
C ASN A 102 -3.25 -21.34 6.86
N ILE A 103 -4.44 -21.43 6.27
CA ILE A 103 -4.98 -20.43 5.35
C ILE A 103 -6.13 -19.69 6.07
N PRO A 104 -6.16 -18.34 6.04
CA PRO A 104 -7.27 -17.58 6.61
C PRO A 104 -8.61 -17.97 5.98
N THR A 105 -9.49 -18.59 6.76
CA THR A 105 -10.81 -19.07 6.28
C THR A 105 -11.90 -18.01 6.39
N TYR A 106 -11.84 -17.16 7.41
CA TYR A 106 -12.73 -16.01 7.54
C TYR A 106 -12.07 -14.97 8.45
N GLY A 107 -12.45 -13.71 8.25
CA GLY A 107 -11.94 -12.60 9.04
C GLY A 107 -12.63 -11.29 8.71
N ARG A 108 -12.11 -10.23 9.30
CA ARG A 108 -12.53 -8.86 9.03
C ARG A 108 -11.30 -8.04 8.64
N ILE A 109 -11.47 -7.17 7.66
CA ILE A 109 -10.43 -6.24 7.23
C ILE A 109 -10.98 -4.84 7.45
N ARG A 110 -10.23 -4.01 8.17
CA ARG A 110 -10.51 -2.59 8.34
C ARG A 110 -9.48 -1.82 7.52
N GLU A 111 -9.97 -1.11 6.53
CA GLU A 111 -9.19 -0.44 5.51
C GLU A 111 -9.46 1.05 5.53
N LEU A 112 -8.53 1.82 4.96
CA LEU A 112 -8.77 3.22 4.70
C LEU A 112 -9.82 3.34 3.61
N ALA A 113 -10.88 4.10 3.88
CA ALA A 113 -11.97 4.29 2.95
C ALA A 113 -11.55 5.20 1.78
N PRO A 114 -12.25 5.11 0.63
CA PRO A 114 -12.16 6.12 -0.42
C PRO A 114 -12.35 7.54 0.13
N GLU A 115 -11.83 8.52 -0.61
CA GLU A 115 -11.84 9.95 -0.24
C GLU A 115 -10.98 10.30 0.98
N SER A 116 -10.28 9.33 1.58
CA SER A 116 -9.26 9.63 2.59
C SER A 116 -8.10 10.38 1.94
N GLN A 117 -7.66 11.45 2.60
CA GLN A 117 -6.66 12.38 2.11
C GLN A 117 -5.41 12.35 2.97
N PHE A 118 -4.26 12.40 2.30
CA PHE A 118 -2.96 12.40 2.93
C PHE A 118 -2.08 13.49 2.33
N GLU A 119 -1.18 14.05 3.13
CA GLU A 119 -0.16 14.99 2.68
C GLU A 119 1.21 14.40 2.87
N PHE A 120 2.07 14.59 1.88
CA PHE A 120 3.48 14.23 1.96
C PHE A 120 4.33 15.20 1.14
N PHE A 121 5.63 15.12 1.34
CA PHE A 121 6.60 15.98 0.67
C PHE A 121 7.57 15.13 -0.12
N LEU A 122 7.89 15.61 -1.32
CA LEU A 122 8.96 15.09 -2.15
C LEU A 122 10.06 16.13 -2.22
N ILE A 123 11.27 15.72 -1.84
CA ILE A 123 12.48 16.54 -1.87
C ILE A 123 13.33 16.03 -3.02
N ALA A 124 13.72 16.91 -3.93
CA ALA A 124 14.55 16.54 -5.06
C ALA A 124 15.60 17.60 -5.40
N GLN A 125 16.74 17.18 -5.92
CA GLN A 125 17.75 18.10 -6.42
C GLN A 125 17.40 18.65 -7.80
N LYS A 126 16.72 17.86 -8.64
CA LYS A 126 16.32 18.17 -10.01
C LYS A 126 14.80 18.17 -10.14
N ASP A 127 14.30 18.77 -11.23
CA ASP A 127 12.87 18.75 -11.53
C ASP A 127 12.41 17.34 -11.94
N ILE A 128 11.25 16.92 -11.43
CA ILE A 128 10.73 15.56 -11.59
C ILE A 128 9.28 15.64 -12.04
N LYS A 129 8.95 14.87 -13.08
CA LYS A 129 7.56 14.66 -13.50
C LYS A 129 6.96 13.52 -12.70
N LEU A 130 5.91 13.81 -11.95
CA LEU A 130 5.20 12.84 -11.14
C LEU A 130 3.94 12.36 -11.86
N PRO A 131 3.56 11.07 -11.72
CA PRO A 131 2.30 10.57 -12.24
C PRO A 131 1.13 11.12 -11.42
N LYS A 132 0.05 11.49 -12.11
CA LYS A 132 -1.20 11.89 -11.48
C LYS A 132 -1.93 10.72 -10.80
N TRP A 133 -1.83 9.53 -11.36
CA TRP A 133 -2.51 8.33 -10.88
C TRP A 133 -1.49 7.29 -10.44
N ILE A 134 -1.65 6.78 -9.23
CA ILE A 134 -0.79 5.74 -8.67
C ILE A 134 -1.60 4.55 -8.18
N ARG A 135 -0.90 3.44 -7.94
CA ARG A 135 -1.43 2.21 -7.37
C ARG A 135 -0.70 1.92 -6.08
N LEU A 136 -1.45 1.64 -5.01
CA LEU A 136 -0.89 1.54 -3.66
C LEU A 136 -1.59 0.43 -2.87
N GLY A 137 -0.87 -0.18 -1.93
CA GLY A 137 -1.42 -1.23 -1.07
C GLY A 137 -1.39 -2.63 -1.68
N LYS A 138 -1.79 -3.61 -0.86
CA LYS A 138 -1.83 -5.02 -1.28
C LYS A 138 -2.84 -5.28 -2.40
N TRP A 139 -3.86 -4.43 -2.53
CA TRP A 139 -4.93 -4.56 -3.52
C TRP A 139 -4.72 -3.70 -4.76
N MET A 140 -3.59 -2.99 -4.86
CA MET A 140 -3.34 -2.04 -5.96
C MET A 140 -4.46 -0.99 -6.07
N SER A 141 -4.90 -0.48 -4.92
CA SER A 141 -5.91 0.55 -4.78
C SER A 141 -5.49 1.80 -5.55
N LYS A 142 -6.43 2.43 -6.25
CA LYS A 142 -6.15 3.61 -7.06
C LYS A 142 -6.13 4.86 -6.17
N ALA A 143 -5.13 5.71 -6.37
CA ALA A 143 -5.07 7.02 -5.72
C ALA A 143 -4.66 8.11 -6.71
N GLU A 144 -5.19 9.31 -6.48
CA GLU A 144 -4.85 10.53 -7.21
C GLU A 144 -3.79 11.31 -6.43
N ILE A 145 -2.84 11.90 -7.16
CA ILE A 145 -1.85 12.85 -6.62
C ILE A 145 -2.13 14.22 -7.21
N THR A 146 -2.20 15.23 -6.35
CA THR A 146 -2.38 16.65 -6.70
C THR A 146 -1.29 17.50 -6.08
#